data_AF-A0AB34Z0J8-F1
#
_entry.id   AF-A0AB34Z0J8-F1
#
_cell.length_a   1.000
_cell.length_b   1.000
_cell.length_c   1.000
_cell.angle_alpha   90.00
_cell.angle_beta   90.00
_cell.angle_gamma   90.00
#
_symmetry.space_group_name_H-M   'P 1'
#
loop_
_entity.id
_entity.type
_entity.pdbx_description
1 polymer ?
#
loop_
_entity_poly.entity_id
_entity_poly.type
_entity_poly.pdbx_seq_one_letter_code
_entity_poly.pdbx_strand_id
1 'polypeptide(L)'
;MHTDYVAEMLEEDVDLLQAIIYNDDNLTYGNIITVVTGDDQTTSALTDDGIDELRQMLAAARQSAEKWQEFLECFVDDQEVAERVKTYSPR
;
A
#
# COMPACT_ATOMS: atom_id res chain seq x y z
N MET A 1 -5.85 -13.93 -1.76
CA MET A 1 -5.77 -12.82 -2.74
C MET A 1 -4.34 -12.33 -2.65
N HIS A 2 -3.56 -12.41 -3.74
CA HIS A 2 -2.13 -12.08 -3.72
C HIS A 2 -1.98 -10.55 -3.81
N THR A 3 -1.12 -9.92 -2.99
CA THR A 3 -0.81 -8.48 -3.09
C THR A 3 -0.40 -8.09 -4.51
N ASP A 4 0.23 -9.01 -5.24
CA ASP A 4 0.57 -8.90 -6.66
C ASP A 4 -0.63 -8.59 -7.56
N TYR A 5 -1.81 -9.15 -7.27
CA TYR A 5 -3.02 -8.87 -8.06
C TYR A 5 -3.53 -7.44 -7.86
N VAL A 6 -3.39 -6.90 -6.64
CA VAL A 6 -3.75 -5.51 -6.34
C VAL A 6 -2.70 -4.56 -6.92
N ALA A 7 -1.42 -4.91 -6.84
CA ALA A 7 -0.33 -4.15 -7.45
C ALA A 7 -0.50 -4.04 -8.97
N GLU A 8 -0.83 -5.14 -9.65
CA GLU A 8 -1.11 -5.14 -11.09
C GLU A 8 -2.33 -4.27 -11.43
N MET A 9 -3.39 -4.34 -10.62
CA MET A 9 -4.60 -3.54 -10.82
C MET A 9 -4.39 -2.03 -10.56
N LEU A 10 -3.47 -1.68 -9.69
CA LEU A 10 -3.16 -0.28 -9.34
C LEU A 10 -1.97 0.28 -10.14
N GLU A 11 -1.28 -0.55 -10.93
CA GLU A 11 -0.02 -0.20 -11.58
C GLU A 11 1.04 0.33 -10.59
N GLU A 12 1.08 -0.22 -9.38
CA GLU A 12 1.96 0.20 -8.28
C GLU A 12 3.00 -0.87 -7.92
N ASP A 13 4.04 -0.46 -7.19
CA ASP A 13 5.09 -1.34 -6.71
C ASP A 13 4.55 -2.28 -5.61
N VAL A 14 4.82 -3.58 -5.74
CA VAL A 14 4.33 -4.60 -4.79
C VAL A 14 4.86 -4.34 -3.38
N ASP A 15 6.14 -3.99 -3.24
CA ASP A 15 6.73 -3.78 -1.92
C ASP A 15 6.23 -2.48 -1.30
N LEU A 16 5.89 -1.46 -2.11
CA LEU A 16 5.20 -0.26 -1.62
C LEU A 16 3.84 -0.61 -1.01
N LEU A 17 3.02 -1.38 -1.74
CA LEU A 17 1.72 -1.80 -1.22
C LEU A 17 1.87 -2.68 0.01
N GLN A 18 2.86 -3.59 0.03
CA GLN A 18 3.15 -4.40 1.21
C GLN A 18 3.54 -3.53 2.39
N ALA A 19 4.43 -2.54 2.23
CA ALA A 19 4.85 -1.68 3.32
C ALA A 19 3.67 -0.87 3.91
N ILE A 20 2.74 -0.41 3.07
CA ILE A 20 1.54 0.30 3.53
C ILE A 20 0.59 -0.65 4.27
N ILE A 21 0.38 -1.86 3.75
CA ILE A 21 -0.55 -2.87 4.31
C ILE A 21 -0.01 -3.52 5.59
N TYR A 22 1.30 -3.65 5.73
CA TYR A 22 1.93 -4.31 6.88
C TYR A 22 1.92 -3.43 8.14
N ASN A 23 1.73 -2.12 7.97
CA ASN A 23 1.45 -1.19 9.05
C ASN A 23 -0.08 -1.10 9.22
N ASP A 24 -0.58 -1.67 10.32
CA ASP A 24 -2.01 -1.78 10.63
C ASP A 24 -2.65 -0.46 11.07
N ASP A 25 -1.86 0.58 11.36
CA ASP A 25 -2.34 1.94 11.66
C ASP A 25 -2.66 2.75 10.38
N ASN A 26 -2.23 2.29 9.20
CA ASN A 26 -2.39 3.02 7.94
C ASN A 26 -3.79 2.94 7.32
N LEU A 27 -4.53 1.88 7.62
CA LEU A 27 -5.85 1.64 7.03
C LEU A 27 -6.92 1.55 8.11
N THR A 28 -8.12 2.00 7.77
CA THR A 28 -9.24 1.94 8.71
C THR A 28 -9.48 0.49 9.16
N TYR A 29 -9.69 0.28 10.46
CA TYR A 29 -9.88 -1.05 11.05
C TYR A 29 -10.95 -1.85 10.30
N GLY A 30 -10.56 -2.98 9.70
CA GLY A 30 -11.42 -3.83 8.86
C GLY A 30 -11.14 -3.79 7.36
N ASN A 31 -10.26 -2.90 6.88
CA ASN A 31 -9.90 -2.79 5.46
C ASN A 31 -8.69 -3.66 5.06
N ILE A 32 -7.89 -4.07 6.04
CA ILE A 32 -6.91 -5.16 5.92
C ILE A 32 -7.52 -6.40 6.57
N ILE A 33 -7.72 -7.46 5.79
CA ILE A 33 -8.12 -8.77 6.30
C ILE A 33 -6.95 -9.75 6.21
N THR A 34 -6.46 -10.22 7.35
CA THR A 34 -5.50 -11.33 7.37
C THR A 34 -6.25 -12.62 7.06
N VAL A 35 -6.08 -13.13 5.85
CA VAL A 35 -6.60 -14.44 5.45
C VAL A 35 -5.57 -15.48 5.83
N VAL A 36 -5.91 -16.32 6.82
CA VAL A 36 -5.13 -17.51 7.16
C VAL A 36 -5.54 -18.60 6.17
N THR A 37 -4.66 -18.94 5.21
CA THR A 37 -4.87 -20.15 4.42
C THR A 37 -4.44 -21.36 5.25
N GLY A 38 -5.11 -22.51 5.06
CA GLY A 38 -5.01 -23.68 5.93
C GLY A 38 -3.65 -24.39 5.97
N ASP A 39 -2.62 -23.79 5.39
CA ASP A 39 -1.23 -24.20 5.30
C ASP A 39 -0.29 -23.37 6.20
N ASP A 40 -0.83 -22.72 7.24
CA ASP A 40 -0.10 -21.82 8.17
C ASP A 40 0.55 -20.60 7.47
N GLN A 41 0.13 -20.30 6.24
CA GLN A 41 0.51 -19.08 5.54
C GLN A 41 -0.52 -17.99 5.84
N THR A 42 -0.07 -16.89 6.45
CA THR A 42 -0.88 -15.68 6.61
C THR A 42 -0.72 -14.82 5.36
N THR A 43 -1.81 -14.59 4.62
CA THR A 43 -1.84 -13.66 3.50
C THR A 43 -2.72 -12.48 3.86
N SER A 44 -2.16 -11.26 3.86
CA SER A 44 -2.95 -10.03 3.96
C SER A 44 -3.74 -9.84 2.66
N ALA A 45 -5.06 -9.72 2.75
CA ALA A 45 -5.94 -9.36 1.65
C ALA A 45 -6.64 -8.04 1.98
N LEU A 46 -7.01 -7.28 0.95
CA LEU A 46 -7.76 -6.04 1.08
C LEU A 46 -9.22 -6.30 0.73
N THR A 47 -10.14 -5.64 1.44
CA THR A 47 -11.55 -5.55 1.02
C THR A 47 -11.68 -4.60 -0.18
N ASP A 48 -12.81 -4.64 -0.90
CA ASP A 48 -13.09 -3.65 -1.96
C ASP A 48 -13.03 -2.22 -1.39
N ASP A 49 -13.55 -2.00 -0.17
CA ASP A 49 -13.47 -0.72 0.53
C ASP A 49 -12.01 -0.31 0.86
N GLY A 50 -11.16 -1.27 1.24
CA GLY A 50 -9.73 -1.03 1.48
C GLY A 50 -8.95 -0.71 0.22
N ILE A 51 -9.32 -1.31 -0.92
CA ILE A 51 -8.76 -0.98 -2.24
C ILE A 51 -9.12 0.46 -2.64
N ASP A 52 -10.36 0.87 -2.42
CA ASP A 52 -10.81 2.23 -2.73
C ASP A 52 -10.16 3.28 -1.81
N GLU A 53 -9.94 2.98 -0.53
CA GLU A 53 -9.18 3.83 0.39
C GLU A 53 -7.72 3.99 -0.08
N LEU A 54 -7.04 2.88 -0.41
CA LEU A 54 -5.68 2.91 -0.99
C LEU A 54 -5.60 3.75 -2.26
N ARG A 55 -6.57 3.60 -3.17
CA ARG A 55 -6.64 4.42 -4.39
C ARG A 55 -6.76 5.90 -4.08
N GLN A 56 -7.59 6.28 -3.11
CA GLN A 56 -7.76 7.68 -2.71
C GLN A 56 -6.49 8.25 -2.07
N MET A 57 -5.85 7.48 -1.19
CA MET A 57 -4.58 7.84 -0.56
C MET A 57 -3.48 8.06 -1.60
N LEU A 58 -3.30 7.12 -2.53
CA LEU A 58 -2.33 7.23 -3.63
C LEU A 58 -2.65 8.42 -4.54
N ALA A 59 -3.91 8.63 -4.92
CA ALA A 59 -4.33 9.77 -5.72
C ALA A 59 -4.07 11.11 -5.01
N ALA A 60 -4.21 11.17 -3.68
CA ALA A 60 -3.89 12.34 -2.89
C ALA A 60 -2.37 12.61 -2.82
N ALA A 61 -1.58 11.56 -2.61
CA ALA A 61 -0.13 11.61 -2.54
C ALA A 61 0.50 12.04 -3.87
N ARG A 62 -0.03 11.56 -5.00
CA ARG A 62 0.48 11.86 -6.35
C ARG A 62 0.18 13.29 -6.83
N GLN A 63 -0.56 14.10 -6.08
CA GLN A 63 -0.87 15.50 -6.48
C GLN A 63 0.36 16.40 -6.58
N SER A 64 1.43 16.12 -5.83
CA SER A 64 2.69 16.86 -5.93
C SER A 64 3.85 16.01 -5.41
N ALA A 65 5.08 16.36 -5.81
CA ALA A 65 6.27 15.69 -5.29
C ALA A 65 6.44 15.89 -3.78
N GLU A 66 5.95 16.98 -3.21
CA GLU A 66 5.97 17.23 -1.76
C GLU A 66 5.01 16.30 -1.03
N LYS A 67 3.75 16.18 -1.50
CA LYS A 67 2.75 15.26 -0.94
C LYS A 67 3.16 13.80 -1.10
N TRP A 68 3.85 13.47 -2.18
CA TRP A 68 4.41 12.14 -2.37
C TRP A 68 5.47 11.82 -1.32
N GLN A 69 6.35 12.77 -1.00
CA GLN A 69 7.35 12.57 0.04
C GLN A 69 6.73 12.48 1.43
N GLU A 70 5.79 13.36 1.77
CA GLU A 70 5.05 13.32 3.03
C GLU A 70 4.30 11.99 3.19
N PHE A 71 3.68 11.50 2.12
CA PHE A 71 3.00 10.21 2.12
C PHE A 71 3.95 9.05 2.44
N LEU A 72 5.11 9.01 1.80
CA LEU A 72 6.10 7.97 2.08
C LEU A 72 6.62 8.06 3.53
N GLU A 73 6.85 9.26 4.04
CA GLU A 73 7.32 9.45 5.43
C GLU A 73 6.26 9.11 6.48
N CYS A 74 4.97 9.23 6.17
CA CYS A 74 3.88 8.96 7.10
C CYS A 74 3.32 7.53 7.03
N PHE A 75 3.36 6.89 5.86
CA PHE A 75 2.67 5.62 5.61
C PHE A 75 3.61 4.46 5.22
N VAL A 76 4.90 4.71 4.99
CA VAL A 76 5.87 3.67 4.61
C VAL A 76 6.99 3.61 5.64
N ASP A 77 6.93 2.63 6.53
CA ASP A 77 7.97 2.42 7.56
C ASP A 77 9.27 1.86 6.98
N ASP A 78 9.20 1.17 5.84
CA ASP A 78 10.37 0.63 5.15
C ASP A 78 11.10 1.73 4.37
N GLN A 79 12.21 2.20 4.94
CA GLN A 79 13.02 3.26 4.34
C GLN A 79 13.64 2.85 2.99
N GLU A 80 13.99 1.58 2.79
CA GLU A 80 14.58 1.10 1.54
C GLU A 80 13.55 1.15 0.40
N VAL A 81 12.32 0.72 0.70
CA VAL A 81 11.19 0.83 -0.22
C VAL A 81 10.88 2.30 -0.50
N ALA A 82 10.78 3.14 0.53
CA ALA A 82 10.49 4.57 0.39
C ALA A 82 11.52 5.29 -0.48
N GLU A 83 12.82 5.05 -0.29
CA GLU A 83 13.89 5.66 -1.09
C GLU A 83 13.84 5.19 -2.55
N ARG A 84 13.57 3.91 -2.79
CA ARG A 84 13.42 3.35 -4.14
C ARG A 84 12.25 4.02 -4.86
N VAL A 85 11.09 4.13 -4.21
CA VAL A 85 9.89 4.67 -4.85
C VAL A 85 9.83 6.19 -4.89
N LYS A 86 10.68 6.89 -4.13
CA LYS A 86 10.85 8.36 -4.21
C LYS A 86 11.24 8.83 -5.61
N THR A 87 11.90 7.96 -6.37
CA THR A 87 12.33 8.23 -7.75
C THR A 87 11.21 8.07 -8.79
N TYR A 88 10.10 7.42 -8.44
CA TYR A 88 8.93 7.36 -9.31
C TYR A 88 8.25 8.74 -9.31
N SER A 89 8.42 9.47 -10.42
CA SER A 89 7.76 10.77 -10.62
C SER A 89 6.23 10.62 -10.51
N PRO A 90 5.51 11.59 -9.93
CA PRO A 90 4.05 11.61 -10.02
C PRO A 90 3.64 11.62 -11.51
N ARG A 91 2.83 10.64 -11.92
CA ARG A 91 2.36 10.48 -13.30
C ARG A 91 1.32 11.54 -13.67
#